data_AF-A0A8I1IJ36-F1
#
_entry.id   AF-A0A8I1IJ36-F1
#
_cell.length_a   1.000
_cell.length_b   1.000
_cell.length_c   1.000
_cell.angle_alpha   90.00
_cell.angle_beta   90.00
_cell.angle_gamma   90.00
#
_symmetry.space_group_name_H-M   'P 1'
#
loop_
_entity.id
_entity.type
_entity.pdbx_description
1 polymer ?
#
loop_
_entity_poly.entity_id
_entity_poly.type
_entity_poly.pdbx_seq_one_letter_code
_entity_poly.pdbx_strand_id
1 'polypeptide(L)' 'TGGETRARAMTIIETAKMSGLDPQAYLADLLDRIHDHKVNRLAELLPWNWSPTAAEAPENAAA' A
#
# COMPACT_ATOMS: atom_id res chain seq x y z
N THR A 1 -2.07 1.19 -22.75
CA THR A 1 -3.55 1.32 -22.86
C THR A 1 -4.19 1.34 -21.49
N GLY A 2 -5.47 1.72 -21.36
CA GLY A 2 -6.16 1.73 -20.06
C GLY A 2 -6.17 0.37 -19.34
N GLY A 3 -6.09 -0.74 -20.08
CA GLY A 3 -6.00 -2.09 -19.54
C GLY A 3 -4.69 -2.38 -18.81
N GLU A 4 -3.54 -1.90 -19.32
CA GLU A 4 -2.23 -2.11 -18.70
C GLU A 4 -2.10 -1.37 -17.37
N THR A 5 -2.62 -0.13 -17.30
CA THR A 5 -2.66 0.64 -16.05
C THR A 5 -3.50 -0.07 -14.99
N ARG A 6 -4.66 -0.62 -15.38
CA ARG A 6 -5.51 -1.39 -14.48
C ARG A 6 -4.84 -2.68 -14.00
N ALA A 7 -4.18 -3.40 -14.91
CA ALA A 7 -3.45 -4.62 -14.56
C ALA A 7 -2.35 -4.34 -13.52
N ARG A 8 -1.55 -3.28 -13.71
CA ARG A 8 -0.52 -2.87 -12.75
C ARG A 8 -1.10 -2.50 -11.38
N ALA A 9 -2.20 -1.75 -11.34
CA ALA A 9 -2.86 -1.41 -10.09
C ALA A 9 -3.37 -2.67 -9.36
N MET A 10 -3.98 -3.60 -10.09
CA MET A 10 -4.44 -4.88 -9.54
C MET A 10 -3.28 -5.72 -8.99
N THR A 11 -2.14 -5.79 -9.69
CA THR A 11 -0.96 -6.49 -9.17
C THR A 11 -0.48 -5.92 -7.84
N ILE A 12 -0.44 -4.59 -7.69
CA ILE A 12 -0.01 -3.95 -6.43
C ILE A 12 -1.00 -4.26 -5.30
N ILE A 13 -2.30 -4.18 -5.59
CA ILE A 13 -3.38 -4.52 -4.65
C ILE A 13 -3.29 -5.98 -4.20
N GLU A 14 -3.14 -6.91 -5.15
CA GLU A 14 -2.99 -8.34 -4.83
C GLU A 14 -1.74 -8.61 -4.00
N THR A 15 -0.63 -7.93 -4.30
CA THR A 15 0.60 -8.05 -3.50
C THR A 15 0.38 -7.59 -2.05
N ALA A 16 -0.30 -6.45 -1.84
CA ALA A 16 -0.62 -5.96 -0.50
C ALA A 16 -1.49 -6.95 0.29
N LYS A 17 -2.50 -7.53 -0.37
CA LYS A 17 -3.37 -8.57 0.22
C LYS A 17 -2.59 -9.83 0.58
N MET A 18 -1.65 -10.26 -0.28
CA MET A 18 -0.81 -11.42 -0.04
C MET A 18 0.16 -11.22 1.12
N SER A 19 0.55 -9.96 1.39
CA SER A 19 1.31 -9.57 2.58
C SER A 19 0.45 -9.40 3.84
N GLY A 20 -0.87 -9.62 3.77
CA GLY A 20 -1.78 -9.46 4.91
C GLY A 20 -2.06 -8.00 5.29
N LEU A 21 -1.74 -7.06 4.41
CA LEU A 21 -2.02 -5.64 4.61
C LEU A 21 -3.41 -5.27 4.12
N ASP A 22 -3.99 -4.24 4.73
CA ASP A 22 -5.18 -3.62 4.17
C ASP A 22 -4.82 -2.90 2.86
N PRO A 23 -5.39 -3.32 1.71
CA PRO A 23 -5.00 -2.78 0.41
C PRO A 23 -5.42 -1.32 0.24
N GLN A 24 -6.46 -0.86 0.93
CA GLN A 24 -6.92 0.52 0.83
C GLN A 24 -5.98 1.44 1.62
N ALA A 25 -5.65 1.07 2.86
CA ALA A 25 -4.72 1.81 3.71
C ALA A 25 -3.31 1.84 3.10
N TYR A 26 -2.84 0.70 2.59
CA TYR A 26 -1.54 0.60 1.92
C TYR A 26 -1.49 1.48 0.67
N LEU A 27 -2.52 1.44 -0.19
CA LEU A 27 -2.52 2.24 -1.41
C LEU A 27 -2.65 3.74 -1.12
N ALA A 28 -3.46 4.14 -0.14
CA ALA A 28 -3.60 5.54 0.25
C ALA A 28 -2.28 6.11 0.79
N ASP A 29 -1.62 5.38 1.70
CA ASP A 29 -0.33 5.77 2.25
C ASP A 29 0.79 5.75 1.20
N LEU A 30 0.79 4.76 0.30
CA LEU A 30 1.72 4.70 -0.82
C LEU A 30 1.56 5.91 -1.76
N LEU A 31 0.32 6.25 -2.13
CA LEU A 31 0.05 7.38 -3.03
C LEU A 31 0.36 8.74 -2.39
N ASP A 32 0.17 8.87 -1.09
CA ASP A 32 0.54 10.08 -0.34
C ASP A 32 2.06 10.22 -0.25
N ARG A 33 2.77 9.14 0.14
CA ARG A 33 4.22 9.16 0.32
C ARG A 33 4.98 9.19 -1.00
N ILE A 34 4.50 8.57 -2.08
CA ILE A 34 5.27 8.47 -3.34
C ILE A 34 5.56 9.82 -4.00
N HIS A 35 4.79 10.87 -3.67
CA HIS A 35 5.08 12.23 -4.12
C HIS A 35 6.31 12.84 -3.47
N ASP A 36 6.60 12.53 -2.20
CA ASP A 36 7.73 13.07 -1.45
C ASP A 36 8.90 12.07 -1.31
N HIS A 37 8.63 10.78 -1.54
CA HIS A 37 9.59 9.70 -1.28
C HIS A 37 10.57 9.51 -2.43
N LYS A 38 11.87 9.45 -2.11
CA LYS A 38 12.91 9.20 -3.12
C LYS A 38 12.82 7.78 -3.67
N VAL A 39 12.93 7.63 -4.98
CA VAL A 39 12.93 6.34 -5.70
C VAL A 39 13.91 5.30 -5.12
N ASN A 40 15.05 5.76 -4.60
CA ASN A 40 16.07 4.90 -3.96
C ASN A 40 15.64 4.30 -2.61
N ARG A 41 14.49 4.71 -2.08
CA ARG A 41 13.91 4.23 -0.81
C ARG A 41 12.56 3.55 -1.00
N LEU A 42 12.17 3.24 -2.24
CA LEU A 42 10.97 2.45 -2.53
C LEU A 42 10.95 1.09 -1.84
N ALA A 43 12.13 0.53 -1.54
CA ALA A 43 12.27 -0.71 -0.78
C ALA A 43 11.65 -0.65 0.63
N GLU A 44 11.55 0.55 1.22
CA GLU A 44 10.90 0.78 2.51
C GLU A 44 9.37 0.87 2.38
N LEU A 45 8.86 1.12 1.17
CA LEU A 45 7.43 1.14 0.85
C LEU A 45 6.93 -0.22 0.34
N LEU A 46 7.79 -1.24 0.28
CA LEU A 46 7.37 -2.57 -0.12
C LEU A 46 6.50 -3.19 0.96
N PRO A 47 5.50 -4.02 0.60
CA PRO A 47 4.43 -4.43 1.52
C PRO A 47 4.93 -5.30 2.69
N TRP A 48 6.14 -5.85 2.63
CA TRP A 48 6.78 -6.55 3.76
C TRP A 48 7.52 -5.63 4.74
N ASN A 49 7.85 -4.40 4.34
CA ASN A 49 8.59 -3.42 5.15
C ASN A 49 7.73 -2.17 5.45
N TRP A 50 6.50 -2.16 4.94
CA TRP A 50 5.58 -1.05 5.08
C TRP A 50 5.13 -0.92 6.54
N SER A 51 5.41 0.24 7.12
CA SER A 51 4.90 0.65 8.42
C SER A 51 3.95 1.82 8.22
N PRO A 52 2.66 1.70 8.61
CA PRO A 52 1.70 2.80 8.46
C PRO A 52 2.16 4.02 9.29
N THR A 53 2.17 5.21 8.68
CA THR A 53 2.65 6.45 9.33
C THR A 53 1.64 6.96 10.35
N ALA A 54 0.39 6.52 10.24
CA ALA A 54 -0.65 6.69 11.21
C ALA A 54 -1.02 5.30 11.74
N ALA A 55 -0.72 5.07 13.01
CA ALA A 55 -1.29 3.96 13.75
C ALA A 55 -2.81 4.19 13.90
N GLU A 56 -3.57 3.89 12.85
CA GLU A 56 -4.98 3.55 13.01
C GLU A 56 -5.03 2.04 13.18
N ALA A 57 -4.89 1.62 14.44
CA ALA A 57 -5.21 0.27 14.89
C ALA A 57 -6.65 -0.08 14.46
N PRO A 58 -6.97 -1.36 14.20
CA PRO A 58 -8.30 -1.76 13.78
C PRO A 58 -9.30 -1.54 14.93
N GLU A 59 -10.01 -0.41 14.95
CA GLU A 59 -11.17 -0.14 15.81
C GLU A 59 -12.46 -0.81 15.28
N ASN A 60 -12.34 -1.93 14.56
CA ASN A 60 -13.53 -2.67 14.13
C ASN A 60 -13.27 -4.18 14.07
N ALA A 61 -13.04 -4.77 15.24
CA ALA A 61 -13.11 -6.22 15.45
C ALA A 61 -13.66 -6.57 16.85
N ALA A 62 -14.47 -5.69 17.45
CA ALA A 62 -15.20 -5.98 18.68
C ALA A 62 -16.46 -5.08 18.79
N ALA A 63 -17.57 -5.52 18.21
CA ALA A 63 -18.92 -5.13 18.60
C ALA A 63 -19.89 -6.27 18.25
#